data_AF-A0A351C5X6-F1
#
_entry.id   AF-A0A351C5X6-F1
#
_cell.length_a   1.000
_cell.length_b   1.000
_cell.length_c   1.000
_cell.angle_alpha   90.00
_cell.angle_beta   90.00
_cell.angle_gamma   90.00
#
_symmetry.space_group_name_H-M   'P 1'
#
loop_
_entity.id
_entity.type
_entity.pdbx_description
1 polymer ?
#
loop_
_entity_poly.entity_id
_entity_poly.type
_entity_poly.pdbx_seq_one_letter_code
_entity_poly.pdbx_strand_id
1 'polypeptide(L)'
;MLRVLFIILAVVSLSLAIVLGEAMLYALAAVLLIAAVGLMTAKMRRRHNDVPETFMQAPEQPEEDLAQLGIMEIKPVGDAGADYDDDDDDASDHPDKVVLESFFSDAPENKKRESTAGKARKKAPRPRIMVSEASTQSYADVLIPALRSLRASVDAYTVCLLRQEDVPLRYHIEVIVSQNSYARNGGSYSAKEPMLAGHRALVPVVYPRVGPNGFPKAKLGYYHEKINVRQVAMVPVPSKKHDDLFVLLVDTMNDDGLEAASVRVLLEQYARLVSTVLDTEAEGGLANLDENTPAKPRREIIAEEMERARTHERSLSLVLVYLSQAEELDVDVDSVEESLCSRLKSIAVDARVERFGELTYGIFYQGSSQSVAGWAGRIQSAFPEDDDVLPGGVSVGAAVLGPRHVGPDELRSDATAALQEAFNTGECIIVE
;
A
#
# COMPACT_ATOMS: atom_id res chain seq x y z
N MET A 1 -25.91 -18.84 -29.79
CA MET A 1 -26.90 -18.80 -30.89
C MET A 1 -28.03 -19.81 -30.69
N LEU A 2 -27.81 -21.13 -30.78
CA LEU A 2 -28.86 -22.18 -30.67
C LEU A 2 -29.87 -22.03 -29.49
N ARG A 3 -29.44 -21.58 -28.31
CA ARG A 3 -30.36 -21.31 -27.18
C ARG A 3 -31.32 -20.14 -27.41
N VAL A 4 -30.82 -19.05 -28.00
CA VAL A 4 -31.63 -17.86 -28.30
C VAL A 4 -32.66 -18.23 -29.38
N LEU A 5 -32.26 -19.05 -30.35
CA LEU A 5 -33.17 -19.62 -31.34
C LEU A 5 -34.29 -20.45 -30.69
N PHE A 6 -33.98 -21.35 -29.75
CA PHE A 6 -35.02 -22.12 -29.04
C PHE A 6 -35.94 -21.27 -28.17
N ILE A 7 -35.43 -20.24 -27.49
CA ILE A 7 -36.25 -19.31 -26.70
C ILE A 7 -37.19 -18.51 -27.61
N ILE A 8 -36.68 -17.97 -28.73
CA ILE A 8 -37.51 -17.28 -29.73
C ILE A 8 -38.56 -18.22 -30.32
N LEU A 9 -38.17 -19.46 -30.68
CA LEU A 9 -39.10 -20.45 -31.24
C LEU A 9 -40.18 -20.84 -30.22
N ALA A 10 -39.84 -20.99 -28.94
CA ALA A 10 -40.79 -21.25 -27.86
C ALA A 10 -41.78 -20.08 -27.71
N VAL A 11 -41.30 -18.84 -27.67
CA VAL A 11 -42.17 -17.63 -27.60
C VAL A 11 -43.09 -17.53 -28.82
N VAL A 12 -42.57 -17.73 -30.03
CA VAL A 12 -43.38 -17.73 -31.26
C VAL A 12 -44.43 -18.85 -31.23
N SER A 13 -44.07 -20.06 -30.80
CA SER A 13 -45.04 -21.17 -30.68
C SER A 13 -46.12 -20.90 -29.63
N LEU A 14 -45.79 -20.23 -28.53
CA LEU A 14 -46.74 -19.83 -27.50
C LEU A 14 -47.69 -18.73 -28.00
N SER A 15 -47.18 -17.73 -28.73
CA SER A 15 -48.03 -16.73 -29.39
C SER A 15 -48.97 -17.37 -30.43
N LEU A 16 -48.48 -18.34 -31.20
CA LEU A 16 -49.31 -19.10 -32.14
C LEU A 16 -50.39 -19.93 -31.41
N ALA A 17 -50.04 -20.56 -30.29
CA ALA A 17 -50.95 -21.36 -29.47
C ALA A 17 -52.12 -20.53 -28.91
N ILE A 18 -51.86 -19.27 -28.54
CA ILE A 18 -52.87 -18.32 -28.07
C ILE A 18 -53.81 -17.89 -29.20
N VAL A 19 -53.29 -17.72 -30.43
CA VAL A 19 -54.09 -17.27 -31.58
C VAL A 19 -54.91 -18.41 -32.22
N LEU A 20 -54.37 -19.63 -32.31
CA LEU A 20 -55.07 -20.77 -32.92
C LEU A 20 -55.85 -21.63 -31.92
N GLY A 21 -55.58 -21.53 -30.62
CA GLY A 21 -56.27 -22.31 -29.58
C GLY A 21 -55.88 -23.80 -29.52
N GLU A 22 -54.90 -24.25 -30.30
CA GLU A 22 -54.48 -25.66 -30.32
C GLU A 22 -53.61 -26.03 -29.10
N ALA A 23 -54.10 -26.97 -28.28
CA ALA A 23 -53.42 -27.47 -27.09
C ALA A 23 -52.00 -28.04 -27.36
N MET A 24 -51.78 -28.62 -28.55
CA MET A 24 -50.51 -29.23 -28.94
C MET A 24 -49.35 -28.22 -29.05
N LEU A 25 -49.65 -26.96 -29.37
CA LEU A 25 -48.63 -25.90 -29.49
C LEU A 25 -48.09 -25.49 -28.12
N TYR A 26 -48.91 -25.52 -27.06
CA TYR A 26 -48.45 -25.29 -25.68
C TYR A 26 -47.51 -26.40 -25.20
N ALA A 27 -47.81 -27.66 -25.54
CA ALA A 27 -46.93 -28.79 -25.23
C ALA A 27 -45.56 -28.66 -25.96
N LEU A 28 -45.58 -28.25 -27.23
CA LEU A 28 -44.36 -28.01 -28.00
C LEU A 28 -43.53 -26.84 -27.42
N ALA A 29 -44.17 -25.74 -27.03
CA ALA A 29 -43.51 -24.61 -26.38
C ALA A 29 -42.81 -25.03 -25.07
N ALA A 30 -43.48 -25.84 -24.24
CA ALA A 30 -42.92 -26.35 -22.99
C ALA A 30 -41.69 -27.26 -23.21
N VAL A 31 -41.74 -28.16 -24.20
CA VAL A 31 -40.61 -29.05 -24.55
C VAL A 31 -39.40 -28.25 -25.02
N LEU A 32 -39.60 -27.22 -25.84
CA LEU A 32 -38.51 -26.34 -26.29
C LEU A 32 -37.86 -25.56 -25.14
N LEU A 33 -38.66 -25.10 -24.18
CA LEU A 33 -38.18 -24.38 -23.00
C LEU A 33 -37.37 -25.31 -22.07
N ILE A 34 -37.85 -26.53 -21.82
CA ILE A 34 -37.12 -27.56 -21.08
C ILE A 34 -35.79 -27.90 -21.78
N ALA A 35 -35.77 -28.05 -23.10
CA ALA A 35 -34.55 -28.28 -23.87
C ALA A 35 -33.54 -27.11 -23.76
N ALA A 36 -34.01 -25.86 -23.77
CA ALA A 36 -33.17 -24.69 -23.58
C ALA A 36 -32.54 -24.65 -22.16
N VAL A 37 -33.30 -25.00 -21.12
CA VAL A 37 -32.82 -25.10 -19.73
C VAL A 37 -31.83 -26.26 -19.57
N GLY A 38 -32.10 -27.44 -20.11
CA GLY A 38 -31.19 -28.58 -20.10
C GLY A 38 -29.85 -28.29 -20.79
N LEU A 39 -29.89 -27.58 -21.94
CA LEU A 39 -28.67 -27.09 -22.60
C LEU A 39 -27.94 -26.02 -21.79
N MET A 40 -28.62 -25.29 -20.89
CA MET A 40 -28.01 -24.29 -20.02
C MET A 40 -27.27 -24.96 -18.86
N THR A 41 -27.94 -25.85 -18.12
CA THR A 41 -27.34 -26.58 -16.99
C THR A 41 -26.19 -27.48 -17.42
N ALA A 42 -26.30 -28.19 -18.55
CA ALA A 42 -25.22 -29.01 -19.09
C ALA A 42 -23.93 -28.23 -19.38
N LYS A 43 -24.03 -26.96 -19.80
CA LYS A 43 -22.84 -26.11 -20.04
C LYS A 43 -22.30 -25.50 -18.76
N MET A 44 -23.13 -25.19 -17.76
CA MET A 44 -22.62 -24.79 -16.44
C MET A 44 -21.84 -25.94 -15.81
N ARG A 45 -22.33 -27.17 -15.92
CA ARG A 45 -21.62 -28.38 -15.46
C ARG A 45 -20.31 -28.63 -16.21
N ARG A 46 -20.28 -28.49 -17.55
CA ARG A 46 -19.02 -28.57 -18.31
C ARG A 46 -18.02 -27.49 -17.92
N ARG A 47 -18.46 -26.23 -17.80
CA ARG A 47 -17.61 -25.13 -17.31
C ARG A 47 -17.03 -25.34 -15.91
N HIS A 48 -17.68 -26.15 -15.07
CA HIS A 48 -17.16 -26.50 -13.75
C HIS A 48 -16.14 -27.64 -13.79
N ASN A 49 -16.21 -28.52 -14.80
CA ASN A 49 -15.25 -29.60 -15.05
C ASN A 49 -14.07 -29.18 -15.94
N ASP A 50 -14.19 -28.10 -16.71
CA ASP A 50 -13.13 -27.56 -17.57
C ASP A 50 -12.15 -26.63 -16.81
N VAL A 51 -11.97 -26.83 -15.49
CA VAL A 51 -10.85 -26.27 -14.74
C VAL A 51 -9.66 -27.21 -14.94
N PRO A 52 -8.59 -26.80 -15.65
CA PRO A 52 -7.44 -27.66 -15.79
C PRO A 52 -6.70 -27.70 -14.46
N GLU A 53 -6.64 -28.87 -13.81
CA GLU A 53 -5.65 -29.16 -12.77
C GLU A 53 -4.26 -29.30 -13.41
N THR A 54 -3.79 -28.24 -14.07
CA THR A 54 -2.39 -28.10 -14.44
C THR A 54 -1.69 -27.43 -13.27
N PHE A 55 -1.44 -28.21 -12.22
CA PHE A 55 -0.38 -27.88 -11.29
C PHE A 55 0.89 -27.69 -12.12
N MET A 56 1.39 -26.45 -12.21
CA MET A 56 2.76 -26.25 -12.65
C MET A 56 3.63 -26.90 -11.60
N GLN A 57 4.25 -28.04 -11.94
CA GLN A 57 5.48 -28.43 -11.28
C GLN A 57 6.41 -27.22 -11.36
N ALA A 58 6.94 -26.80 -10.21
CA ALA A 58 8.04 -25.85 -10.22
C ALA A 58 9.16 -26.43 -11.10
N PRO A 59 9.79 -25.63 -11.98
CA PRO A 59 10.95 -26.11 -12.71
C PRO A 59 12.01 -26.51 -11.69
N GLU A 60 12.50 -27.75 -11.76
CA GLU A 60 13.68 -28.19 -11.01
C GLU A 60 14.83 -27.24 -11.36
N GLN A 61 15.22 -26.42 -10.39
CA GLN A 61 16.43 -25.61 -10.53
C GLN A 61 17.63 -26.57 -10.36
N PRO A 62 18.62 -26.54 -11.27
CA PRO A 62 19.82 -27.35 -11.11
C PRO A 62 20.57 -26.90 -9.84
N GLU A 63 20.99 -27.86 -9.01
CA GLU A 63 21.60 -27.63 -7.69
C GLU A 63 23.02 -26.99 -7.74
N GLU A 64 23.49 -26.52 -8.90
CA GLU A 64 24.89 -26.13 -9.12
C GLU A 64 25.22 -24.67 -8.72
N ASP A 65 24.23 -23.79 -8.49
CA ASP A 65 24.48 -22.36 -8.20
C ASP A 65 24.72 -22.02 -6.71
N LEU A 66 24.45 -22.95 -5.77
CA LEU A 66 24.65 -22.69 -4.33
C LEU A 66 26.12 -22.76 -3.90
N ALA A 67 27.00 -23.40 -4.68
CA ALA A 67 28.42 -23.51 -4.37
C ALA A 67 29.27 -22.28 -4.79
N GLN A 68 28.71 -21.35 -5.58
CA GLN A 68 29.42 -20.13 -6.01
C GLN A 68 29.14 -18.90 -5.13
N LEU A 69 28.08 -18.94 -4.32
CA LEU A 69 27.87 -17.97 -3.25
C LEU A 69 28.60 -18.49 -2.01
N GLY A 70 29.70 -17.84 -1.63
CA GLY A 70 30.62 -18.27 -0.57
C GLY A 70 30.07 -18.23 0.86
N ILE A 71 28.93 -18.87 1.09
CA ILE A 71 28.27 -19.04 2.38
C ILE A 71 28.75 -20.38 2.95
N MET A 72 29.84 -20.34 3.72
CA MET A 72 30.30 -21.50 4.48
C MET A 72 29.22 -21.94 5.48
N GLU A 73 28.84 -23.21 5.42
CA GLU A 73 28.01 -23.83 6.46
C GLU A 73 28.77 -23.84 7.80
N ILE A 74 28.36 -22.98 8.74
CA ILE A 74 28.88 -23.00 10.11
C ILE A 74 28.21 -24.16 10.84
N LYS A 75 28.88 -25.31 10.86
CA LYS A 75 28.48 -26.47 11.65
C LYS A 75 28.86 -26.22 13.13
N PRO A 76 27.93 -26.38 14.09
CA PRO A 76 28.27 -26.20 15.50
C PRO A 76 29.25 -27.30 15.94
N VAL A 77 30.41 -26.90 16.45
CA VAL A 77 31.41 -27.82 17.01
C VAL A 77 30.91 -28.29 18.38
N GLY A 78 30.70 -29.59 18.51
CA GLY A 78 30.44 -30.23 19.80
C GLY A 78 31.72 -30.33 20.61
N ASP A 79 31.59 -30.11 21.92
CA ASP A 79 32.68 -30.08 22.89
C ASP A 79 33.42 -31.43 23.03
N ALA A 80 34.75 -31.40 22.88
CA ALA A 80 35.65 -32.53 23.15
C ALA A 80 37.11 -32.08 23.32
N GLY A 81 37.49 -31.74 24.55
CA GLY A 81 38.77 -32.10 25.20
C GLY A 81 40.11 -31.83 24.50
N ALA A 82 40.82 -30.82 25.01
CA ALA A 82 42.28 -30.72 25.25
C ALA A 82 43.28 -31.55 24.41
N ASP A 83 44.27 -30.86 23.83
CA ASP A 83 45.61 -30.83 24.44
C ASP A 83 46.41 -29.57 24.01
N TYR A 84 47.50 -29.28 24.74
CA TYR A 84 48.45 -28.20 24.43
C TYR A 84 49.49 -28.64 23.40
N ASP A 85 50.05 -27.68 22.65
CA ASP A 85 51.52 -27.54 22.56
C ASP A 85 51.90 -26.10 22.13
N ASP A 86 53.01 -25.62 22.69
CA ASP A 86 53.71 -24.39 22.28
C ASP A 86 54.36 -24.59 20.89
N ASP A 87 54.56 -23.49 20.15
CA ASP A 87 55.90 -23.15 19.67
C ASP A 87 55.99 -21.66 19.27
N ASP A 88 57.13 -21.08 19.58
CA ASP A 88 57.48 -19.64 19.52
C ASP A 88 57.94 -19.16 18.11
N ASP A 89 58.37 -17.89 18.06
CA ASP A 89 59.33 -17.29 17.11
C ASP A 89 58.83 -16.93 15.67
N ASP A 90 59.06 -15.73 15.12
CA ASP A 90 59.76 -14.50 15.55
C ASP A 90 59.49 -13.41 14.47
N ALA A 91 60.01 -12.21 14.69
CA ALA A 91 59.82 -10.96 13.96
C ALA A 91 60.25 -10.94 12.47
N SER A 92 59.73 -9.97 11.70
CA SER A 92 60.49 -8.71 11.47
C SER A 92 59.86 -7.71 10.49
N ASP A 93 60.08 -6.44 10.85
CA ASP A 93 60.23 -5.21 10.06
C ASP A 93 59.18 -4.65 9.04
N HIS A 94 58.79 -3.41 9.38
CA HIS A 94 58.39 -2.28 8.53
C HIS A 94 59.61 -1.67 7.78
N PRO A 95 59.50 -0.54 7.03
CA PRO A 95 58.51 -0.11 6.03
C PRO A 95 59.18 0.54 4.77
N ASP A 96 58.40 0.97 3.77
CA ASP A 96 58.65 2.18 2.96
C ASP A 96 57.37 2.50 2.14
N LYS A 97 56.72 3.68 2.20
CA LYS A 97 57.07 5.07 1.79
C LYS A 97 57.09 5.35 0.28
N VAL A 98 56.79 6.63 -0.04
CA VAL A 98 56.73 7.32 -1.36
C VAL A 98 55.41 7.11 -2.13
N VAL A 99 54.60 8.12 -2.50
CA VAL A 99 54.49 9.55 -2.07
C VAL A 99 53.12 10.15 -2.51
N LEU A 100 52.71 11.32 -1.98
CA LEU A 100 51.58 12.13 -2.50
C LEU A 100 52.05 13.06 -3.62
N GLU A 101 51.23 13.33 -4.65
CA GLU A 101 51.23 14.68 -5.23
C GLU A 101 49.88 15.10 -5.85
N SER A 102 49.53 16.36 -5.61
CA SER A 102 48.27 17.01 -5.98
C SER A 102 48.53 18.14 -6.97
N PHE A 103 47.71 18.30 -8.00
CA PHE A 103 47.70 19.52 -8.81
C PHE A 103 46.28 20.01 -9.14
N PHE A 104 45.97 21.20 -8.62
CA PHE A 104 44.97 22.10 -9.19
C PHE A 104 45.58 22.82 -10.41
N SER A 105 44.81 23.07 -11.48
CA SER A 105 44.32 24.42 -11.83
C SER A 105 43.61 24.49 -13.19
N ASP A 106 42.56 25.33 -13.21
CA ASP A 106 42.14 26.26 -14.27
C ASP A 106 41.83 25.83 -15.73
N ALA A 107 40.56 26.08 -16.08
CA ALA A 107 40.12 26.57 -17.39
C ALA A 107 40.34 28.12 -17.47
N PRO A 108 40.07 28.85 -18.58
CA PRO A 108 39.40 28.45 -19.83
C PRO A 108 40.04 28.98 -21.15
N GLU A 109 39.61 28.47 -22.32
CA GLU A 109 39.10 29.32 -23.42
C GLU A 109 38.52 28.57 -24.65
N ASN A 110 37.23 28.83 -24.89
CA ASN A 110 36.60 29.15 -26.17
C ASN A 110 37.35 28.86 -27.50
N LYS A 111 36.87 27.88 -28.29
CA LYS A 111 37.02 27.91 -29.76
C LYS A 111 35.90 27.21 -30.55
N LYS A 112 35.24 28.01 -31.39
CA LYS A 112 34.47 27.72 -32.62
C LYS A 112 33.41 26.62 -32.64
N ARG A 113 32.19 27.05 -32.97
CA ARG A 113 31.11 26.24 -33.55
C ARG A 113 31.52 25.73 -34.94
N GLU A 114 31.40 24.43 -35.17
CA GLU A 114 31.18 23.87 -36.51
C GLU A 114 29.89 23.05 -36.51
N SER A 115 29.04 23.30 -37.50
CA SER A 115 27.70 22.73 -37.60
C SER A 115 27.74 21.37 -38.33
N THR A 116 27.93 20.29 -37.59
CA THR A 116 27.75 18.93 -38.13
C THR A 116 26.30 18.47 -37.99
N ALA A 117 25.73 17.93 -39.06
CA ALA A 117 24.32 17.54 -39.15
C ALA A 117 23.91 16.57 -38.03
N GLY A 118 22.91 16.98 -37.23
CA GLY A 118 22.46 16.22 -36.09
C GLY A 118 21.77 14.92 -36.47
N LYS A 119 22.46 13.78 -36.34
CA LYS A 119 21.79 12.49 -36.12
C LYS A 119 20.86 12.66 -34.92
N ALA A 120 19.56 12.45 -35.10
CA ALA A 120 18.58 12.60 -34.04
C ALA A 120 18.94 11.67 -32.86
N ARG A 121 19.54 12.24 -31.80
CA ARG A 121 19.76 11.55 -30.54
C ARG A 121 18.40 11.06 -30.05
N LYS A 122 18.17 9.74 -30.07
CA LYS A 122 17.06 9.12 -29.34
C LYS A 122 17.24 9.55 -27.88
N LYS A 123 16.43 10.51 -27.47
CA LYS A 123 16.44 11.06 -26.11
C LYS A 123 16.10 9.90 -25.18
N ALA A 124 17.02 9.54 -24.29
CA ALA A 124 16.74 8.51 -23.28
C ALA A 124 15.43 8.87 -22.58
N PRO A 125 14.53 7.89 -22.32
CA PRO A 125 13.27 8.16 -21.66
C PRO A 125 13.58 8.82 -20.32
N ARG A 126 13.11 10.06 -20.14
CA ARG A 126 13.20 10.72 -18.84
C ARG A 126 12.46 9.84 -17.82
N PRO A 127 12.98 9.66 -16.60
CA PRO A 127 12.24 8.96 -15.56
C PRO A 127 10.88 9.66 -15.42
N ARG A 128 9.80 8.92 -15.71
CA ARG A 128 8.44 9.40 -15.47
C ARG A 128 8.28 9.41 -13.95
N ILE A 129 8.20 10.60 -13.36
CA ILE A 129 7.86 10.73 -11.94
C ILE A 129 6.44 10.15 -11.81
N MET A 130 6.35 8.96 -11.22
CA MET A 130 5.09 8.28 -11.00
C MET A 130 4.55 8.68 -9.63
N VAL A 131 3.27 9.06 -9.59
CA VAL A 131 2.55 9.21 -8.32
C VAL A 131 1.98 7.85 -7.95
N SER A 132 2.07 7.47 -6.67
CA SER A 132 1.53 6.23 -6.12
C SER A 132 1.24 6.47 -4.65
N GLU A 133 0.01 6.87 -4.34
CA GLU A 133 -0.43 7.29 -3.00
C GLU A 133 -1.71 6.52 -2.62
N ALA A 134 -1.91 6.29 -1.33
CA ALA A 134 -3.16 5.79 -0.75
C ALA A 134 -3.51 6.56 0.54
N SER A 135 -4.79 6.56 0.92
CA SER A 135 -5.29 7.22 2.14
C SER A 135 -4.87 6.49 3.43
N THR A 136 -4.68 5.17 3.35
CA THR A 136 -4.26 4.30 4.46
C THR A 136 -3.11 3.41 4.04
N GLN A 137 -2.30 2.95 5.01
CA GLN A 137 -1.20 2.01 4.75
C GLN A 137 -1.73 0.64 4.28
N SER A 138 -2.85 0.17 4.84
CA SER A 138 -3.56 -1.05 4.40
C SER A 138 -3.91 -1.02 2.91
N TYR A 139 -4.38 0.12 2.40
CA TYR A 139 -4.62 0.32 0.97
C TYR A 139 -3.32 0.53 0.19
N ALA A 140 -2.28 1.12 0.76
CA ALA A 140 -0.98 1.25 0.10
C ALA A 140 -0.39 -0.11 -0.28
N ASP A 141 -0.41 -1.07 0.64
CA ASP A 141 0.25 -2.36 0.44
C ASP A 141 -0.51 -3.28 -0.53
N VAL A 142 -1.85 -3.24 -0.55
CA VAL A 142 -2.68 -4.11 -1.41
C VAL A 142 -3.13 -3.42 -2.69
N LEU A 143 -3.66 -2.19 -2.60
CA LEU A 143 -4.31 -1.52 -3.73
C LEU A 143 -3.34 -0.80 -4.65
N ILE A 144 -2.21 -0.24 -4.17
CA ILE A 144 -1.23 0.39 -5.08
C ILE A 144 -0.65 -0.64 -6.07
N PRO A 145 -0.18 -1.84 -5.66
CA PRO A 145 0.28 -2.85 -6.63
C PRO A 145 -0.83 -3.30 -7.59
N ALA A 146 -2.05 -3.52 -7.08
CA ALA A 146 -3.19 -3.92 -7.91
C ALA A 146 -3.54 -2.86 -8.97
N LEU A 147 -3.70 -1.59 -8.57
CA LEU A 147 -4.04 -0.50 -9.49
C LEU A 147 -2.88 -0.14 -10.43
N ARG A 148 -1.62 -0.32 -10.00
CA ARG A 148 -0.43 -0.20 -10.86
C ARG A 148 -0.43 -1.28 -11.96
N SER A 149 -0.80 -2.51 -11.63
CA SER A 149 -0.97 -3.61 -12.58
C SER A 149 -2.12 -3.35 -13.55
N LEU A 150 -3.29 -2.90 -13.07
CA LEU A 150 -4.41 -2.49 -13.90
C LEU A 150 -3.99 -1.38 -14.88
N ARG A 151 -3.36 -0.31 -14.38
CA ARG A 151 -2.91 0.83 -15.18
C ARG A 151 -2.00 0.37 -16.33
N ALA A 152 -1.05 -0.52 -16.05
CA ALA A 152 -0.17 -1.08 -17.07
C ALA A 152 -0.92 -1.98 -18.07
N SER A 153 -1.86 -2.80 -17.58
CA SER A 153 -2.61 -3.76 -18.41
C SER A 153 -3.56 -3.11 -19.42
N VAL A 154 -3.98 -1.85 -19.19
CA VAL A 154 -4.91 -1.11 -20.06
C VAL A 154 -4.27 0.14 -20.71
N ASP A 155 -2.94 0.28 -20.60
CA ASP A 155 -2.15 1.46 -21.02
C ASP A 155 -2.75 2.81 -20.58
N ALA A 156 -3.18 2.87 -19.32
CA ALA A 156 -3.72 4.08 -18.71
C ALA A 156 -2.63 5.05 -18.25
N TYR A 157 -2.99 6.33 -18.20
CA TYR A 157 -2.13 7.36 -17.67
C TYR A 157 -2.26 7.45 -16.14
N THR A 158 -3.50 7.50 -15.65
CA THR A 158 -3.85 7.47 -14.22
C THR A 158 -4.95 6.45 -13.96
N VAL A 159 -4.82 5.75 -12.84
CA VAL A 159 -5.90 4.97 -12.21
C VAL A 159 -6.08 5.50 -10.80
N CYS A 160 -7.32 5.73 -10.37
CA CYS A 160 -7.62 6.10 -8.99
C CYS A 160 -8.91 5.44 -8.49
N LEU A 161 -8.96 5.20 -7.18
CA LEU A 161 -10.15 4.85 -6.43
C LEU A 161 -10.65 6.11 -5.74
N LEU A 162 -11.90 6.49 -6.01
CA LEU A 162 -12.53 7.68 -5.46
C LEU A 162 -13.73 7.29 -4.59
N ARG A 163 -13.78 7.76 -3.35
CA ARG A 163 -14.97 7.66 -2.49
C ARG A 163 -15.81 8.93 -2.66
N GLN A 164 -17.09 8.77 -2.99
CA GLN A 164 -18.04 9.88 -3.19
C GLN A 164 -18.86 10.13 -1.92
N GLU A 165 -18.70 11.30 -1.32
CA GLU A 165 -19.61 11.84 -0.32
C GLU A 165 -20.64 12.73 -1.02
N ASP A 166 -21.94 12.48 -0.81
CA ASP A 166 -22.99 13.17 -1.57
C ASP A 166 -23.33 14.58 -1.02
N VAL A 167 -23.14 14.83 0.28
CA VAL A 167 -23.58 16.07 0.95
C VAL A 167 -22.49 16.62 1.89
N PRO A 168 -21.70 17.64 1.48
CA PRO A 168 -21.63 18.25 0.15
C PRO A 168 -20.83 17.37 -0.84
N LEU A 169 -21.17 17.44 -2.13
CA LEU A 169 -20.53 16.60 -3.15
C LEU A 169 -19.00 16.73 -3.18
N ARG A 170 -18.33 15.71 -2.64
CA ARG A 170 -16.87 15.65 -2.45
C ARG A 170 -16.37 14.26 -2.83
N TYR A 171 -15.16 14.25 -3.41
CA TYR A 171 -14.44 13.05 -3.77
C TYR A 171 -13.16 12.98 -2.95
N HIS A 172 -13.02 11.92 -2.17
CA HIS A 172 -11.76 11.57 -1.52
C HIS A 172 -10.99 10.60 -2.42
N ILE A 173 -9.70 10.83 -2.55
CA ILE A 173 -8.79 10.00 -3.34
C ILE A 173 -8.24 8.94 -2.38
N GLU A 174 -8.88 7.78 -2.37
CA GLU A 174 -8.49 6.67 -1.49
C GLU A 174 -7.20 6.00 -2.00
N VAL A 175 -7.04 5.89 -3.33
CA VAL A 175 -5.81 5.40 -3.95
C VAL A 175 -5.61 6.08 -5.31
N ILE A 176 -4.38 6.44 -5.66
CA ILE A 176 -4.04 6.99 -6.98
C ILE A 176 -2.68 6.50 -7.47
N VAL A 177 -2.65 6.00 -8.71
CA VAL A 177 -1.44 5.55 -9.39
C VAL A 177 -1.38 6.21 -10.77
N SER A 178 -0.41 7.11 -10.97
CA SER A 178 -0.28 7.91 -12.19
C SER A 178 1.12 7.85 -12.81
N GLN A 179 1.19 7.99 -14.13
CA GLN A 179 2.42 8.30 -14.88
C GLN A 179 2.70 9.81 -14.98
N ASN A 180 1.84 10.64 -14.39
CA ASN A 180 1.86 12.08 -14.49
C ASN A 180 2.18 12.73 -13.14
N SER A 181 3.23 13.54 -13.09
CA SER A 181 3.63 14.30 -11.90
C SER A 181 2.62 15.38 -11.47
N TYR A 182 1.63 15.70 -12.30
CA TYR A 182 0.56 16.63 -11.97
C TYR A 182 -0.66 15.95 -11.30
N ALA A 183 -0.66 14.62 -11.17
CA ALA A 183 -1.65 13.93 -10.35
C ALA A 183 -1.48 14.32 -8.88
N ARG A 184 -2.58 14.31 -8.12
CA ARG A 184 -2.52 14.60 -6.68
C ARG A 184 -1.90 13.46 -5.90
N ASN A 185 -1.17 13.79 -4.84
CA ASN A 185 -0.77 12.84 -3.80
C ASN A 185 -1.91 12.72 -2.78
N GLY A 186 -3.03 12.11 -3.18
CA GLY A 186 -4.20 11.90 -2.32
C GLY A 186 -5.02 13.15 -1.98
N GLY A 187 -5.71 13.10 -0.83
CA GLY A 187 -6.60 14.15 -0.33
C GLY A 187 -7.96 14.19 -1.05
N SER A 188 -8.68 15.31 -0.96
CA SER A 188 -10.04 15.44 -1.51
C SER A 188 -10.26 16.65 -2.42
N TYR A 189 -11.30 16.57 -3.26
CA TYR A 189 -11.76 17.67 -4.10
C TYR A 189 -13.29 17.69 -4.23
N SER A 190 -13.87 18.87 -4.38
CA SER A 190 -15.31 19.01 -4.65
C SER A 190 -15.58 19.13 -6.15
N ALA A 191 -16.70 18.58 -6.59
CA ALA A 191 -17.23 18.75 -7.94
C ALA A 191 -18.63 19.39 -7.88
N LYS A 192 -19.06 20.05 -8.97
CA LYS A 192 -20.41 20.63 -9.08
C LYS A 192 -21.49 19.63 -9.47
N GLU A 193 -21.08 18.48 -9.98
CA GLU A 193 -21.92 17.42 -10.51
C GLU A 193 -21.24 16.08 -10.27
N PRO A 194 -21.98 14.99 -10.00
CA PRO A 194 -21.37 13.70 -9.70
C PRO A 194 -20.67 13.07 -10.91
N MET A 195 -19.68 12.21 -10.65
CA MET A 195 -18.93 11.46 -11.67
C MET A 195 -19.86 10.54 -12.47
N LEU A 196 -20.71 9.79 -11.76
CA LEU A 196 -21.76 8.95 -12.29
C LEU A 196 -23.12 9.59 -11.97
N ALA A 197 -23.98 9.72 -12.99
CA ALA A 197 -25.29 10.38 -12.85
C ALA A 197 -26.40 9.57 -13.54
N GLY A 198 -27.53 9.40 -12.84
CA GLY A 198 -28.71 8.68 -13.33
C GLY A 198 -28.38 7.27 -13.83
N HIS A 199 -28.94 6.90 -14.99
CA HIS A 199 -28.76 5.58 -15.61
C HIS A 199 -27.30 5.14 -15.80
N ARG A 200 -26.32 6.05 -15.80
CA ARG A 200 -24.89 5.69 -15.91
C ARG A 200 -24.35 5.00 -14.65
N ALA A 201 -24.96 5.20 -13.48
CA ALA A 201 -24.62 4.46 -12.26
C ALA A 201 -25.08 2.99 -12.31
N LEU A 202 -26.02 2.64 -13.20
CA LEU A 202 -26.55 1.28 -13.37
C LEU A 202 -25.75 0.45 -14.41
N VAL A 203 -24.78 1.05 -15.08
CA VAL A 203 -23.96 0.39 -16.11
C VAL A 203 -22.62 -0.01 -15.47
N PRO A 204 -22.14 -1.26 -15.64
CA PRO A 204 -20.94 -1.75 -14.95
C PRO A 204 -19.66 -1.02 -15.35
N VAL A 205 -19.57 -0.47 -16.57
CA VAL A 205 -18.45 0.42 -16.96
C VAL A 205 -18.96 1.51 -17.89
N VAL A 206 -18.52 2.76 -17.67
CA VAL A 206 -18.92 3.94 -18.44
C VAL A 206 -17.68 4.60 -19.04
N TYR A 207 -17.68 4.86 -20.35
CA TYR A 207 -16.52 5.38 -21.11
C TYR A 207 -16.76 6.77 -21.70
N PRO A 208 -16.94 7.85 -20.91
CA PRO A 208 -17.21 9.15 -21.50
C PRO A 208 -15.91 9.79 -22.05
N ARG A 209 -15.99 10.30 -23.28
CA ARG A 209 -14.94 11.17 -23.85
C ARG A 209 -14.95 12.52 -23.13
N VAL A 210 -13.76 13.05 -22.82
CA VAL A 210 -13.57 14.30 -22.08
C VAL A 210 -13.70 15.49 -23.02
N GLY A 211 -14.66 16.37 -22.74
CA GLY A 211 -14.97 17.50 -23.62
C GLY A 211 -16.30 18.17 -23.30
N PRO A 212 -16.67 19.23 -24.04
CA PRO A 212 -17.89 20.01 -23.78
C PRO A 212 -19.18 19.20 -23.92
N ASN A 213 -19.19 18.17 -24.79
CA ASN A 213 -20.37 17.34 -25.07
C ASN A 213 -20.33 15.97 -24.34
N GLY A 214 -19.41 15.80 -23.38
CA GLY A 214 -19.10 14.49 -22.78
C GLY A 214 -18.84 14.61 -21.28
N PHE A 215 -17.65 14.20 -20.84
CA PHE A 215 -17.20 14.38 -19.46
C PHE A 215 -16.60 15.78 -19.26
N PRO A 216 -17.15 16.64 -18.38
CA PRO A 216 -16.60 17.97 -18.15
C PRO A 216 -15.18 17.92 -17.57
N LYS A 217 -14.24 18.67 -18.16
CA LYS A 217 -12.85 18.78 -17.66
C LYS A 217 -12.77 19.23 -16.19
N ALA A 218 -13.77 19.93 -15.68
CA ALA A 218 -13.87 20.33 -14.28
C ALA A 218 -14.05 19.16 -13.28
N LYS A 219 -14.42 17.96 -13.75
CA LYS A 219 -14.54 16.74 -12.92
C LYS A 219 -13.20 16.05 -12.67
N LEU A 220 -12.15 16.39 -13.43
CA LEU A 220 -10.79 15.84 -13.32
C LEU A 220 -10.01 16.46 -12.15
N GLY A 221 -10.66 16.62 -10.99
CA GLY A 221 -10.08 17.32 -9.83
C GLY A 221 -8.93 16.57 -9.15
N TYR A 222 -8.69 15.31 -9.52
CA TYR A 222 -7.55 14.49 -9.11
C TYR A 222 -6.22 14.87 -9.78
N TYR A 223 -6.20 15.87 -10.68
CA TYR A 223 -4.99 16.58 -11.09
C TYR A 223 -4.92 17.96 -10.43
N HIS A 224 -3.70 18.44 -10.16
CA HIS A 224 -3.44 19.83 -9.77
C HIS A 224 -3.59 20.80 -10.95
N GLU A 225 -3.28 20.36 -12.17
CA GLU A 225 -3.31 21.17 -13.39
C GLU A 225 -4.29 20.63 -14.44
N LYS A 226 -4.61 21.46 -15.45
CA LYS A 226 -5.52 21.09 -16.55
C LYS A 226 -4.82 20.20 -17.57
N ILE A 227 -4.81 18.90 -17.31
CA ILE A 227 -4.24 17.89 -18.22
C ILE A 227 -5.18 17.62 -19.40
N ASN A 228 -4.60 17.27 -20.56
CA ASN A 228 -5.35 16.98 -21.79
C ASN A 228 -5.85 15.52 -21.87
N VAL A 229 -6.50 15.05 -20.81
CA VAL A 229 -7.23 13.78 -20.80
C VAL A 229 -8.26 13.79 -21.92
N ARG A 230 -8.36 12.68 -22.66
CA ARG A 230 -9.25 12.49 -23.81
C ARG A 230 -10.40 11.54 -23.53
N GLN A 231 -10.12 10.47 -22.81
CA GLN A 231 -11.10 9.45 -22.45
C GLN A 231 -10.91 9.04 -21.00
N VAL A 232 -12.02 8.75 -20.33
CA VAL A 232 -12.07 8.18 -18.99
C VAL A 232 -12.91 6.91 -19.06
N ALA A 233 -12.57 5.89 -18.28
CA ALA A 233 -13.44 4.79 -17.92
C ALA A 233 -13.76 4.89 -16.42
N MET A 234 -15.01 4.69 -16.04
CA MET A 234 -15.46 4.68 -14.65
C MET A 234 -16.24 3.40 -14.38
N VAL A 235 -15.95 2.76 -13.25
CA VAL A 235 -16.65 1.59 -12.73
C VAL A 235 -17.17 1.92 -11.33
N PRO A 236 -18.49 1.81 -11.06
CA PRO A 236 -18.96 1.81 -9.69
C PRO A 236 -18.44 0.54 -9.00
N VAL A 237 -17.79 0.72 -7.85
CA VAL A 237 -17.32 -0.36 -6.98
C VAL A 237 -18.32 -0.49 -5.84
N PRO A 238 -19.21 -1.50 -5.85
CA PRO A 238 -20.12 -1.72 -4.74
C PRO A 238 -19.36 -2.25 -3.52
N SER A 239 -19.49 -1.59 -2.38
CA SER A 239 -19.20 -2.20 -1.08
C SER A 239 -20.52 -2.67 -0.45
N LYS A 240 -20.44 -3.66 0.44
CA LYS A 240 -21.55 -4.08 1.32
C LYS A 240 -21.46 -3.49 2.72
N LYS A 241 -20.32 -2.84 3.03
CA LYS A 241 -19.95 -2.39 4.38
C LYS A 241 -19.90 -0.86 4.49
N HIS A 242 -19.59 -0.18 3.39
CA HIS A 242 -19.68 1.26 3.29
C HIS A 242 -20.97 1.68 2.59
N ASP A 243 -21.65 2.70 3.14
CA ASP A 243 -22.80 3.35 2.50
C ASP A 243 -22.40 4.29 1.34
N ASP A 244 -21.13 4.71 1.29
CA ASP A 244 -20.59 5.59 0.26
C ASP A 244 -20.40 4.90 -1.10
N LEU A 245 -20.57 5.65 -2.19
CA LEU A 245 -20.29 5.16 -3.53
C LEU A 245 -18.79 5.26 -3.85
N PHE A 246 -18.13 4.12 -4.02
CA PHE A 246 -16.77 4.06 -4.56
C PHE A 246 -16.80 4.00 -6.10
N VAL A 247 -15.88 4.71 -6.74
CA VAL A 247 -15.72 4.73 -8.19
C VAL A 247 -14.25 4.47 -8.53
N LEU A 248 -13.99 3.34 -9.21
CA LEU A 248 -12.71 3.06 -9.84
C LEU A 248 -12.67 3.81 -11.18
N LEU A 249 -11.76 4.78 -11.28
CA LEU A 249 -11.58 5.65 -12.43
C LEU A 249 -10.24 5.35 -13.12
N VAL A 250 -10.26 5.30 -14.44
CA VAL A 250 -9.10 5.08 -15.29
C VAL A 250 -9.10 6.12 -16.40
N ASP A 251 -7.97 6.78 -16.67
CA ASP A 251 -7.87 7.82 -17.69
C ASP A 251 -6.80 7.56 -18.76
N THR A 252 -6.97 8.21 -19.91
CA THR A 252 -5.96 8.19 -20.96
C THR A 252 -5.93 9.50 -21.77
N MET A 253 -4.75 9.77 -22.33
CA MET A 253 -4.49 10.88 -23.26
C MET A 253 -4.78 10.49 -24.72
N ASN A 254 -5.10 9.22 -24.97
CA ASN A 254 -5.51 8.70 -26.28
C ASN A 254 -7.02 8.89 -26.48
N ASP A 255 -7.46 9.20 -27.70
CA ASP A 255 -8.89 9.39 -27.99
C ASP A 255 -9.70 8.08 -27.94
N ASP A 256 -9.01 6.94 -28.06
CA ASP A 256 -9.56 5.58 -28.10
C ASP A 256 -8.68 4.61 -27.27
N GLY A 257 -9.23 3.44 -26.90
CA GLY A 257 -8.50 2.35 -26.25
C GLY A 257 -9.24 1.75 -25.06
N LEU A 258 -9.84 2.57 -24.19
CA LEU A 258 -10.51 2.06 -22.99
C LEU A 258 -11.82 1.32 -23.30
N GLU A 259 -12.47 1.63 -24.43
CA GLU A 259 -13.71 0.97 -24.89
C GLU A 259 -13.50 -0.50 -25.35
N ALA A 260 -12.26 -1.01 -25.37
CA ALA A 260 -11.97 -2.38 -25.80
C ALA A 260 -12.60 -3.43 -24.87
N ALA A 261 -13.11 -4.53 -25.45
CA ALA A 261 -13.79 -5.59 -24.69
C ALA A 261 -12.88 -6.27 -23.64
N SER A 262 -11.58 -6.36 -23.90
CA SER A 262 -10.57 -6.84 -22.94
C SER A 262 -10.42 -5.88 -21.75
N VAL A 263 -10.29 -4.58 -22.01
CA VAL A 263 -10.23 -3.53 -20.99
C VAL A 263 -11.48 -3.56 -20.13
N ARG A 264 -12.67 -3.69 -20.74
CA ARG A 264 -13.92 -3.86 -20.00
C ARG A 264 -13.89 -5.02 -19.01
N VAL A 265 -13.44 -6.21 -19.44
CA VAL A 265 -13.37 -7.39 -18.57
C VAL A 265 -12.37 -7.18 -17.43
N LEU A 266 -11.20 -6.58 -17.72
CA LEU A 266 -10.21 -6.24 -16.70
C LEU A 266 -10.79 -5.26 -15.67
N LEU A 267 -11.42 -4.16 -16.12
CA LEU A 267 -12.06 -3.17 -15.26
C LEU A 267 -13.15 -3.80 -14.37
N GLU A 268 -14.00 -4.68 -14.93
CA GLU A 268 -15.01 -5.41 -14.15
C GLU A 268 -14.40 -6.41 -13.14
N GLN A 269 -13.26 -7.05 -13.43
CA GLN A 269 -12.59 -7.92 -12.45
C GLN A 269 -11.85 -7.14 -11.37
N TYR A 270 -11.12 -6.07 -11.74
CA TYR A 270 -10.43 -5.23 -10.77
C TYR A 270 -11.42 -4.52 -9.84
N ALA A 271 -12.58 -4.08 -10.32
CA ALA A 271 -13.63 -3.54 -9.45
C ALA A 271 -14.16 -4.56 -8.43
N ARG A 272 -14.24 -5.86 -8.79
CA ARG A 272 -14.59 -6.93 -7.84
C ARG A 272 -13.48 -7.20 -6.83
N LEU A 273 -12.22 -7.16 -7.26
CA LEU A 273 -11.07 -7.26 -6.37
C LEU A 273 -11.07 -6.10 -5.36
N VAL A 274 -11.19 -4.85 -5.83
CA VAL A 274 -11.26 -3.66 -4.96
C VAL A 274 -12.47 -3.74 -4.01
N SER A 275 -13.64 -4.12 -4.51
CA SER A 275 -14.85 -4.36 -3.68
C SER A 275 -14.59 -5.38 -2.56
N THR A 276 -13.90 -6.48 -2.88
CA THR A 276 -13.52 -7.50 -1.89
C THR A 276 -12.54 -6.93 -0.87
N VAL A 277 -11.51 -6.20 -1.31
CA VAL A 277 -10.48 -5.60 -0.45
C VAL A 277 -11.08 -4.55 0.50
N LEU A 278 -12.01 -3.70 0.01
CA LEU A 278 -12.76 -2.75 0.85
C LEU A 278 -13.65 -3.45 1.87
N ASP A 279 -14.46 -4.43 1.43
CA ASP A 279 -15.32 -5.21 2.34
C ASP A 279 -14.50 -5.97 3.39
N THR A 280 -13.30 -6.47 3.04
CA THR A 280 -12.37 -7.15 3.96
C THR A 280 -11.72 -6.18 4.95
N GLU A 281 -11.31 -4.99 4.52
CA GLU A 281 -10.73 -3.99 5.44
C GLU A 281 -11.75 -3.48 6.45
N ALA A 282 -13.00 -3.26 6.02
CA ALA A 282 -14.12 -2.92 6.90
C ALA A 282 -14.51 -4.04 7.88
N GLU A 283 -14.00 -5.26 7.70
CA GLU A 283 -14.08 -6.38 8.65
C GLU A 283 -12.78 -6.53 9.49
N GLY A 284 -11.86 -5.56 9.44
CA GLY A 284 -10.53 -5.59 10.09
C GLY A 284 -9.48 -6.40 9.32
N GLY A 285 -9.90 -7.18 8.32
CA GLY A 285 -9.13 -8.26 7.70
C GLY A 285 -7.97 -7.88 6.77
N LEU A 286 -7.63 -6.60 6.60
CA LEU A 286 -6.35 -6.20 5.98
C LEU A 286 -5.28 -5.86 7.01
N ALA A 287 -5.66 -5.38 8.19
CA ALA A 287 -4.75 -5.18 9.31
C ALA A 287 -4.54 -6.48 10.10
N ASN A 288 -5.58 -7.31 10.24
CA ASN A 288 -5.52 -8.56 11.02
C ASN A 288 -4.79 -9.70 10.29
N LEU A 289 -4.21 -9.46 9.10
CA LEU A 289 -3.18 -10.35 8.55
C LEU A 289 -1.84 -10.19 9.29
N ASP A 290 -1.59 -9.06 9.96
CA ASP A 290 -0.38 -8.83 10.75
C ASP A 290 -0.40 -9.46 12.15
N GLU A 291 -1.54 -9.99 12.64
CA GLU A 291 -1.56 -10.79 13.88
C GLU A 291 -0.70 -12.07 13.77
N ASN A 292 -0.42 -12.53 12.53
CA ASN A 292 0.49 -13.64 12.25
C ASN A 292 1.74 -13.25 11.44
N THR A 293 1.94 -11.97 11.13
CA THR A 293 3.28 -11.50 10.73
C THR A 293 4.14 -11.55 11.98
N PRO A 294 5.23 -12.35 12.05
CA PRO A 294 6.09 -12.35 13.22
C PRO A 294 6.62 -10.93 13.41
N ALA A 295 6.25 -10.30 14.54
CA ALA A 295 6.52 -8.90 14.81
C ALA A 295 7.99 -8.59 14.49
N LYS A 296 8.22 -7.69 13.51
CA LYS A 296 9.56 -7.40 13.01
C LYS A 296 10.50 -7.19 14.20
N PRO A 297 11.66 -7.86 14.26
CA PRO A 297 12.55 -7.76 15.40
C PRO A 297 12.79 -6.29 15.75
N ARG A 298 12.49 -5.88 17.00
CA ARG A 298 12.55 -4.48 17.45
C ARG A 298 13.83 -3.77 17.03
N ARG A 299 14.95 -4.52 17.02
CA ARG A 299 16.27 -4.09 16.56
C ARG A 299 16.30 -3.65 15.09
N GLU A 300 15.59 -4.34 14.21
CA GLU A 300 15.45 -4.00 12.79
C GLU A 300 14.59 -2.76 12.58
N ILE A 301 13.51 -2.58 13.35
CA ILE A 301 12.67 -1.37 13.31
C ILE A 301 13.51 -0.14 13.68
N ILE A 302 14.29 -0.23 14.76
CA ILE A 302 15.18 0.85 15.20
C ILE A 302 16.28 1.11 14.16
N ALA A 303 16.88 0.06 13.60
CA ALA A 303 17.90 0.19 12.56
C ALA A 303 17.35 0.85 11.29
N GLU A 304 16.12 0.52 10.86
CA GLU A 304 15.45 1.13 9.71
C GLU A 304 15.28 2.64 9.93
N GLU A 305 14.77 3.08 11.09
CA GLU A 305 14.58 4.51 11.36
C GLU A 305 15.91 5.25 11.58
N MET A 306 16.92 4.62 12.19
CA MET A 306 18.27 5.19 12.27
C MET A 306 18.87 5.43 10.88
N GLU A 307 18.72 4.48 9.95
CA GLU A 307 19.23 4.61 8.59
C GLU A 307 18.43 5.64 7.78
N ARG A 308 17.10 5.68 7.93
CA ARG A 308 16.25 6.74 7.36
C ARG A 308 16.65 8.12 7.85
N ALA A 309 16.90 8.28 9.16
CA ALA A 309 17.31 9.55 9.75
C ALA A 309 18.69 10.01 9.22
N ARG A 310 19.68 9.11 9.20
CA ARG A 310 21.02 9.35 8.64
C ARG A 310 20.96 9.72 7.15
N THR A 311 20.19 8.98 6.36
CA THR A 311 20.01 9.22 4.90
C THR A 311 19.41 10.60 4.59
N HIS A 312 18.57 11.13 5.47
CA HIS A 312 17.88 12.42 5.28
C HIS A 312 18.47 13.56 6.11
N GLU A 313 19.62 13.36 6.77
CA GLU A 313 20.27 14.32 7.68
C GLU A 313 19.31 14.86 8.78
N ARG A 314 18.42 14.01 9.28
CA ARG A 314 17.43 14.37 10.32
C ARG A 314 17.90 13.92 11.70
N SER A 315 17.61 14.76 12.70
CA SER A 315 17.60 14.34 14.10
C SER A 315 16.50 13.29 14.32
N LEU A 316 16.81 12.25 15.09
CA LEU A 316 15.90 11.19 15.49
C LEU A 316 15.92 11.07 17.01
N SER A 317 14.78 10.76 17.61
CA SER A 317 14.71 10.34 19.01
C SER A 317 13.78 9.15 19.14
N LEU A 318 14.22 8.14 19.89
CA LEU A 318 13.40 7.02 20.31
C LEU A 318 12.78 7.37 21.66
N VAL A 319 11.46 7.50 21.70
CA VAL A 319 10.71 7.77 22.93
C VAL A 319 9.89 6.54 23.28
N LEU A 320 10.20 5.93 24.43
CA LEU A 320 9.40 4.85 24.98
C LEU A 320 8.35 5.43 25.93
N VAL A 321 7.12 4.91 25.82
CA VAL A 321 5.98 5.27 26.65
C VAL A 321 5.44 3.98 27.28
N TYR A 322 5.30 4.00 28.60
CA TYR A 322 4.69 2.92 29.39
C TYR A 322 3.44 3.44 30.09
N LEU A 323 2.36 2.66 30.08
CA LEU A 323 1.15 2.96 30.85
C LEU A 323 1.31 2.47 32.28
N SER A 324 1.29 3.40 33.23
CA SER A 324 1.47 3.11 34.65
C SER A 324 0.18 2.53 35.26
N GLN A 325 0.33 1.72 36.32
CA GLN A 325 -0.76 1.07 37.08
C GLN A 325 -1.67 0.09 36.32
N ALA A 326 -1.45 -0.16 35.02
CA ALA A 326 -2.30 -1.05 34.24
C ALA A 326 -2.33 -2.52 34.72
N GLU A 327 -1.32 -2.98 35.48
CA GLU A 327 -1.32 -4.29 36.16
C GLU A 327 -2.33 -4.39 37.33
N GLU A 328 -2.78 -3.25 37.90
CA GLU A 328 -3.75 -3.22 39.01
C GLU A 328 -5.21 -3.21 38.53
N LEU A 329 -5.43 -3.15 37.21
CA LEU A 329 -6.75 -2.98 36.61
C LEU A 329 -7.35 -4.34 36.22
N ASP A 330 -8.52 -4.69 36.78
CA ASP A 330 -9.32 -5.87 36.42
C ASP A 330 -10.11 -5.64 35.10
N VAL A 331 -9.38 -5.27 34.04
CA VAL A 331 -9.90 -5.02 32.68
C VAL A 331 -9.09 -5.76 31.63
N ASP A 332 -9.73 -5.89 30.47
CA ASP A 332 -9.16 -6.50 29.27
C ASP A 332 -7.93 -5.72 28.77
N VAL A 333 -6.74 -6.32 28.91
CA VAL A 333 -5.45 -5.72 28.55
C VAL A 333 -5.40 -5.34 27.07
N ASP A 334 -6.05 -6.12 26.20
CA ASP A 334 -6.08 -5.86 24.75
C ASP A 334 -6.86 -4.55 24.46
N SER A 335 -7.98 -4.34 25.15
CA SER A 335 -8.79 -3.10 25.06
C SER A 335 -8.05 -1.86 25.57
N VAL A 336 -7.25 -2.02 26.64
CA VAL A 336 -6.38 -0.97 27.18
C VAL A 336 -5.24 -0.64 26.21
N GLU A 337 -4.61 -1.65 25.61
CA GLU A 337 -3.57 -1.46 24.58
C GLU A 337 -4.11 -0.82 23.30
N GLU A 338 -5.29 -1.21 22.81
CA GLU A 338 -5.96 -0.57 21.66
C GLU A 338 -6.23 0.92 21.93
N SER A 339 -6.71 1.24 23.13
CA SER A 339 -7.01 2.61 23.57
C SER A 339 -5.74 3.46 23.67
N LEU A 340 -4.68 2.90 24.28
CA LEU A 340 -3.35 3.51 24.37
C LEU A 340 -2.75 3.77 22.98
N CYS A 341 -2.73 2.75 22.11
CA CYS A 341 -2.24 2.82 20.73
C CYS A 341 -2.97 3.90 19.91
N SER A 342 -4.30 3.93 20.00
CA SER A 342 -5.15 4.90 19.29
C SER A 342 -4.88 6.33 19.74
N ARG A 343 -4.75 6.55 21.06
CA ARG A 343 -4.44 7.87 21.63
C ARG A 343 -3.04 8.33 21.24
N LEU A 344 -2.03 7.47 21.34
CA LEU A 344 -0.65 7.78 20.92
C LEU A 344 -0.59 8.16 19.43
N LYS A 345 -1.25 7.41 18.54
CA LYS A 345 -1.34 7.73 17.11
C LYS A 345 -2.01 9.09 16.85
N SER A 346 -2.99 9.49 17.64
CA SER A 346 -3.66 10.80 17.50
C SER A 346 -2.79 11.99 17.94
N ILE A 347 -1.87 11.79 18.89
CA ILE A 347 -0.97 12.83 19.41
C ILE A 347 0.31 12.91 18.57
N ALA A 348 0.84 11.76 18.14
CA ALA A 348 2.11 11.59 17.48
C ALA A 348 1.97 11.53 15.94
N VAL A 349 1.12 12.39 15.36
CA VAL A 349 0.75 12.38 13.92
C VAL A 349 1.95 12.39 12.96
N ASP A 350 3.03 13.09 13.33
CA ASP A 350 4.26 13.22 12.54
C ASP A 350 5.35 12.19 12.92
N ALA A 351 5.02 11.12 13.66
CA ALA A 351 5.97 10.15 14.20
C ALA A 351 5.47 8.70 14.05
N ARG A 352 6.41 7.75 13.92
CA ARG A 352 6.10 6.32 13.80
C ARG A 352 5.91 5.72 15.20
N VAL A 353 4.73 5.16 15.48
CA VAL A 353 4.37 4.52 16.76
C VAL A 353 4.34 3.00 16.57
N GLU A 354 5.08 2.25 17.40
CA GLU A 354 5.29 0.81 17.31
C GLU A 354 5.15 0.14 18.69
N ARG A 355 4.61 -1.08 18.78
CA ARG A 355 4.51 -1.83 20.05
C ARG A 355 5.89 -2.40 20.43
N PHE A 356 6.39 -2.04 21.60
CA PHE A 356 7.69 -2.48 22.12
C PHE A 356 7.55 -3.55 23.21
N GLY A 357 6.44 -3.60 23.92
CA GLY A 357 6.14 -4.61 24.93
C GLY A 357 4.65 -4.66 25.24
N GLU A 358 4.30 -5.42 26.26
CA GLU A 358 3.02 -5.27 26.93
C GLU A 358 2.92 -3.84 27.48
N LEU A 359 1.85 -3.13 27.16
CA LEU A 359 1.56 -1.76 27.62
C LEU A 359 2.67 -0.72 27.31
N THR A 360 3.61 -1.07 26.41
CA THR A 360 4.82 -0.31 26.12
C THR A 360 4.93 -0.01 24.64
N TYR A 361 4.99 1.27 24.27
CA TYR A 361 5.09 1.73 22.89
C TYR A 361 6.37 2.54 22.66
N GLY A 362 7.04 2.29 21.53
CA GLY A 362 8.17 3.08 21.05
C GLY A 362 7.72 4.02 19.94
N ILE A 363 8.13 5.28 20.04
CA ILE A 363 7.76 6.35 19.11
C ILE A 363 9.01 7.00 18.55
N PHE A 364 9.14 6.99 17.24
CA PHE A 364 10.28 7.56 16.51
C PHE A 364 9.97 9.00 16.09
N TYR A 365 10.43 9.96 16.88
CA TYR A 365 10.21 11.38 16.65
C TYR A 365 11.37 12.01 15.88
N GLN A 366 11.06 12.71 14.78
CA GLN A 366 12.06 13.35 13.90
C GLN A 366 12.19 14.87 14.19
N GLY A 367 12.49 15.22 15.44
CA GLY A 367 12.71 16.61 15.88
C GLY A 367 14.13 16.85 16.40
N SER A 368 14.51 18.11 16.57
CA SER A 368 15.79 18.47 17.19
C SER A 368 15.76 18.17 18.68
N SER A 369 16.92 17.93 19.31
CA SER A 369 16.98 17.56 20.74
C SER A 369 16.24 18.56 21.64
N GLN A 370 16.34 19.85 21.33
CA GLN A 370 15.62 20.94 22.00
C GLN A 370 14.08 20.86 21.88
N SER A 371 13.53 20.25 20.82
CA SER A 371 12.08 20.08 20.66
C SER A 371 11.55 18.78 21.28
N VAL A 372 12.42 17.78 21.51
CA VAL A 372 12.05 16.48 22.12
C VAL A 372 11.43 16.68 23.50
N ALA A 373 11.99 17.55 24.35
CA ALA A 373 11.48 17.78 25.69
C ALA A 373 10.06 18.33 25.72
N GLY A 374 9.79 19.39 24.94
CA GLY A 374 8.44 19.93 24.80
C GLY A 374 7.47 18.96 24.11
N TRP A 375 7.97 18.10 23.22
CA TRP A 375 7.15 17.08 22.55
C TRP A 375 6.77 15.93 23.49
N ALA A 376 7.72 15.37 24.24
CA ALA A 376 7.51 14.29 25.19
C ALA A 376 6.65 14.73 26.38
N GLY A 377 6.85 15.95 26.90
CA GLY A 377 5.98 16.54 27.93
C GLY A 377 4.53 16.71 27.48
N ARG A 378 4.25 16.93 26.18
CA ARG A 378 2.88 16.92 25.64
C ARG A 378 2.28 15.51 25.59
N ILE A 379 3.08 14.46 25.37
CA ILE A 379 2.61 13.09 25.49
C ILE A 379 2.23 12.82 26.94
N GLN A 380 3.12 13.07 27.91
CA GLN A 380 2.81 12.86 29.32
C GLN A 380 1.57 13.65 29.77
N SER A 381 1.45 14.91 29.40
CA SER A 381 0.28 15.76 29.69
C SER A 381 -1.02 15.29 29.03
N ALA A 382 -0.95 14.44 28.01
CA ALA A 382 -2.11 13.92 27.29
C ALA A 382 -2.66 12.61 27.87
N PHE A 383 -2.05 12.06 28.93
CA PHE A 383 -2.54 10.92 29.72
C PHE A 383 -2.51 11.32 31.21
N PRO A 384 -3.54 12.02 31.71
CA PRO A 384 -3.61 12.37 33.13
C PRO A 384 -3.83 11.12 33.99
N GLU A 385 -3.41 11.17 35.25
CA GLU A 385 -3.56 10.04 36.20
C GLU A 385 -5.05 9.70 36.46
N ASP A 386 -5.91 10.73 36.53
CA ASP A 386 -7.36 10.66 36.74
C ASP A 386 -8.17 10.38 35.44
N ASP A 387 -7.61 9.68 34.45
CA ASP A 387 -8.32 9.39 33.19
C ASP A 387 -9.27 8.19 33.32
N ASP A 388 -10.58 8.40 33.05
CA ASP A 388 -11.60 7.34 33.12
C ASP A 388 -11.34 6.14 32.18
N VAL A 389 -10.51 6.31 31.13
CA VAL A 389 -10.26 5.28 30.10
C VAL A 389 -8.86 4.67 30.24
N LEU A 390 -7.87 5.47 30.65
CA LEU A 390 -6.47 5.05 30.82
C LEU A 390 -5.91 5.55 32.16
N PRO A 391 -6.43 5.04 33.29
CA PRO A 391 -6.05 5.51 34.63
C PRO A 391 -4.58 5.19 34.93
N GLY A 392 -3.97 5.99 35.80
CA GLY A 392 -2.57 5.83 36.24
C GLY A 392 -1.54 6.61 35.44
N GLY A 393 -1.92 7.20 34.30
CA GLY A 393 -1.04 8.05 33.49
C GLY A 393 0.10 7.29 32.80
N VAL A 394 1.07 8.02 32.23
CA VAL A 394 2.19 7.41 31.47
C VAL A 394 3.57 7.87 31.95
N SER A 395 4.51 6.92 32.00
CA SER A 395 5.94 7.19 32.12
C SER A 395 6.56 7.32 30.73
N VAL A 396 7.38 8.36 30.52
CA VAL A 396 7.97 8.69 29.22
C VAL A 396 9.48 8.81 29.35
N GLY A 397 10.21 7.94 28.65
CA GLY A 397 11.67 7.97 28.55
C GLY A 397 12.12 8.17 27.12
N ALA A 398 13.01 9.13 26.87
CA ALA A 398 13.50 9.44 25.53
C ALA A 398 15.03 9.31 25.42
N ALA A 399 15.51 8.76 24.30
CA ALA A 399 16.90 8.86 23.88
C ALA A 399 17.01 9.57 22.53
N VAL A 400 17.86 10.59 22.45
CA VAL A 400 18.18 11.32 21.22
C VAL A 400 19.32 10.62 20.50
N LEU A 401 19.24 10.52 19.17
CA LEU A 401 20.29 9.89 18.35
C LEU A 401 21.55 10.77 18.28
N GLY A 402 22.38 10.72 19.33
CA GLY A 402 23.74 11.27 19.36
C GLY A 402 24.81 10.36 18.71
N PRO A 403 26.06 10.84 18.53
CA PRO A 403 27.15 10.11 17.87
C PRO A 403 27.60 8.81 18.54
N ARG A 404 27.23 8.57 19.82
CA ARG A 404 27.53 7.32 20.53
C ARG A 404 26.69 6.13 20.08
N HIS A 405 25.57 6.39 19.38
CA HIS A 405 24.65 5.37 18.90
C HIS A 405 25.06 4.92 17.49
N VAL A 406 26.08 4.05 17.46
CA VAL A 406 26.53 3.38 16.24
C VAL A 406 25.45 2.40 15.76
N GLY A 407 24.85 1.65 16.69
CA GLY A 407 23.85 0.61 16.44
C GLY A 407 22.51 0.80 17.20
N PRO A 408 21.49 0.01 16.82
CA PRO A 408 20.14 0.09 17.39
C PRO A 408 20.03 -0.34 18.85
N ASP A 409 20.94 -1.22 19.31
CA ASP A 409 20.91 -1.73 20.69
C ASP A 409 21.35 -0.67 21.72
N GLU A 410 22.25 0.23 21.34
CA GLU A 410 22.71 1.35 22.18
C GLU A 410 21.57 2.36 22.38
N LEU A 411 20.94 2.82 21.29
CA LEU A 411 19.80 3.74 21.36
C LEU A 411 18.61 3.15 22.15
N ARG A 412 18.37 1.84 21.99
CA ARG A 412 17.35 1.12 22.76
C ARG A 412 17.70 1.05 24.25
N SER A 413 18.95 0.77 24.58
CA SER A 413 19.44 0.70 25.96
C SER A 413 19.24 2.03 26.67
N ASP A 414 19.65 3.13 26.04
CA ASP A 414 19.53 4.48 26.60
C ASP A 414 18.06 4.89 26.78
N ALA A 415 17.20 4.60 25.79
CA ALA A 415 15.76 4.89 25.90
C ALA A 415 15.08 4.05 27.00
N THR A 416 15.55 2.82 27.22
CA THR A 416 15.04 1.92 28.27
C THR A 416 15.52 2.35 29.65
N ALA A 417 16.77 2.81 29.78
CA ALA A 417 17.29 3.40 31.00
C ALA A 417 16.52 4.69 31.36
N ALA A 418 16.27 5.56 30.38
CA ALA A 418 15.44 6.75 30.53
C ALA A 418 14.02 6.39 31.01
N LEU A 419 13.38 5.38 30.41
CA LEU A 419 12.05 4.93 30.80
C LEU A 419 12.03 4.38 32.24
N GLN A 420 13.04 3.60 32.61
CA GLN A 420 13.15 3.04 33.96
C GLN A 420 13.33 4.14 35.02
N GLU A 421 14.09 5.18 34.72
CA GLU A 421 14.23 6.35 35.59
C GLU A 421 12.91 7.15 35.65
N ALA A 422 12.26 7.39 34.50
CA ALA A 422 10.96 8.08 34.42
C ALA A 422 9.84 7.36 35.17
N PHE A 423 9.86 6.02 35.20
CA PHE A 423 8.95 5.21 36.01
C PHE A 423 9.21 5.37 37.51
N ASN A 424 10.47 5.49 37.93
CA ASN A 424 10.84 5.63 39.33
C ASN A 424 10.63 7.06 39.87
N THR A 425 10.72 8.09 39.04
CA THR A 425 10.60 9.51 39.44
C THR A 425 9.24 10.13 39.13
N GLY A 426 8.49 9.59 38.16
CA GLY A 426 7.30 10.22 37.59
C GLY A 426 7.60 11.37 36.61
N GLU A 427 8.87 11.72 36.41
CA GLU A 427 9.28 12.81 35.51
C GLU A 427 9.65 12.28 34.12
N CYS A 428 9.43 13.09 33.07
CA CYS A 428 9.87 12.75 31.71
C CYS A 428 11.41 12.83 31.59
N ILE A 429 12.09 11.69 31.46
CA ILE A 429 13.57 11.61 31.38
C ILE A 429 14.03 11.58 29.92
N ILE A 430 15.11 12.31 29.63
CA ILE A 430 15.66 12.46 28.28
C ILE A 430 17.18 12.34 28.34
N VAL A 431 17.73 11.46 27.50
CA VAL A 431 19.17 11.20 27.39
C VAL A 431 19.63 11.62 25.99
N GLU A 432 20.64 12.49 25.89
CA GLU A 432 21.26 12.96 24.64
C GLU A 432 22.57 12.21 24.33
#